data_AF-A0A4U5VJE1-F1
#
_entry.id   AF-A0A4U5VJE1-F1
#
_cell.length_a   1.000
_cell.length_b   1.000
_cell.length_c   1.000
_cell.angle_alpha   90.00
_cell.angle_beta   90.00
_cell.angle_gamma   90.00
#
_symmetry.space_group_name_H-M   'P 1'
#
loop_
_entity.id
_entity.type
_entity.pdbx_description
1 polymer ?
#
loop_
_entity_poly.entity_id
_entity_poly.type
_entity_poly.pdbx_seq_one_letter_code
_entity_poly.pdbx_strand_id
1 'polypeptide(L)'
;MVVISAVEQWFSLKSLPQDTSEEKHSQLTFSSLGSIQVCDLTVDGRLISLHYADLKQDMTEEGISQALEGCFKSCTDGISTFLLLIQGGYYTKRERRMIEILQAHFGAEALKYLVVLSLEDGNVADTLDDSLLDLINMCDGRYCRIPSSAAGDKLQALLEMVDYMLSENGVTGYTENMLAEASKRNTEDSAMNFLRQKVQEAAEKQQAFEELVRLHEERRAKEMEELKAKHAEERKKEAAEKKQYETKREGLEEAVISHRAMLHLQMSAADDDDTNKISLILLGLSGSGKSSALNLILERAGNQYSINESGHGPPQSTLSCERKEVFAAGRKLILVDTPELWDEDGVEDLELVKDCLALSLPGPHVYLLVLQMGRFTQGECEMLGYLLKSFGRDFAEHAVVLFVRFDGNQHRPQKINDYVAGAHAALQGLIQKCGSRYYELNVTTSQNALSYPQVKDLLSGINKLVASHGGRAHTVKRFSVQELQERKKVIEEGKDGALEVNSLLRDA
;
A
#
# COMPACT_ATOMS: atom_id res chain seq x y z
N MET A 1 41.80 -50.31 27.49
CA MET A 1 42.07 -48.88 27.74
C MET A 1 42.50 -48.22 26.45
N VAL A 2 42.10 -46.97 26.19
CA VAL A 2 42.54 -46.22 25.01
C VAL A 2 43.59 -45.21 25.42
N VAL A 3 44.73 -45.23 24.73
CA VAL A 3 45.88 -44.38 25.06
C VAL A 3 45.93 -43.18 24.12
N ILE A 4 45.93 -41.99 24.72
CA ILE A 4 46.02 -40.69 24.06
C ILE A 4 47.43 -40.16 24.34
N SER A 5 48.27 -40.15 23.31
CA SER A 5 49.70 -39.92 23.50
C SER A 5 50.34 -39.45 22.19
N ALA A 6 51.47 -38.74 22.29
CA ALA A 6 52.39 -38.65 21.17
C ALA A 6 53.10 -40.00 20.96
N VAL A 7 53.61 -40.23 19.74
CA VAL A 7 54.31 -41.47 19.36
C VAL A 7 55.51 -41.73 20.28
N GLU A 8 56.29 -40.70 20.59
CA GLU A 8 57.49 -40.79 21.42
C GLU A 8 57.17 -41.33 22.83
N GLN A 9 56.12 -40.79 23.46
CA GLN A 9 55.63 -41.20 24.78
C GLN A 9 55.07 -42.63 24.77
N TRP A 10 54.39 -43.05 23.70
CA TRP A 10 53.92 -44.43 23.54
C TRP A 10 55.07 -45.42 23.46
N PHE A 11 56.17 -45.08 22.77
CA PHE A 11 57.36 -45.93 22.74
C PHE A 11 58.10 -45.97 24.08
N SER A 12 58.04 -44.91 24.89
CA SER A 12 58.57 -44.91 26.26
C SER A 12 57.85 -45.91 27.17
N LEU A 13 56.56 -46.21 26.96
CA LEU A 13 55.90 -47.31 27.66
C LEU A 13 56.54 -48.69 27.38
N LYS A 14 57.20 -48.88 26.23
CA LYS A 14 57.92 -50.14 25.93
C LYS A 14 59.18 -50.32 26.76
N SER A 15 59.68 -49.23 27.36
CA SER A 15 60.90 -49.22 28.18
C SER A 15 60.65 -49.44 29.67
N LEU A 16 59.38 -49.60 30.08
CA LEU A 16 59.03 -50.00 31.45
C LEU A 16 59.70 -51.35 31.77
N PRO A 17 60.46 -51.46 32.88
CA PRO A 17 61.26 -52.64 33.17
C PRO A 17 60.39 -53.90 33.31
N GLN A 18 60.80 -54.97 32.61
CA GLN A 18 60.35 -56.33 32.89
C GLN A 18 61.07 -56.79 34.16
N ASP A 19 60.35 -56.99 35.25
CA ASP A 19 60.95 -57.57 36.45
C ASP A 19 61.32 -59.03 36.15
N THR A 20 62.62 -59.32 36.05
CA THR A 20 63.15 -60.67 35.80
C THR A 20 63.45 -61.43 37.10
N SER A 21 62.74 -61.12 38.20
CA SER A 21 62.86 -61.89 39.45
C SER A 21 61.77 -62.96 39.51
N GLU A 22 62.17 -64.18 39.89
CA GLU A 22 61.44 -65.46 39.70
C GLU A 22 60.09 -65.62 40.42
N GLU A 23 59.47 -64.58 40.98
CA GLU A 23 58.14 -64.68 41.58
C GLU A 23 57.23 -63.50 41.19
N LYS A 24 56.24 -63.83 40.33
CA LYS A 24 55.09 -63.04 39.82
C LYS A 24 55.30 -62.32 38.48
N HIS A 25 54.48 -62.74 37.52
CA HIS A 25 54.60 -62.50 36.09
C HIS A 25 53.98 -61.18 35.62
N SER A 26 54.79 -60.29 35.03
CA SER A 26 54.32 -59.29 34.06
C SER A 26 54.81 -59.67 32.66
N GLN A 27 53.91 -60.16 31.81
CA GLN A 27 54.21 -60.44 30.40
C GLN A 27 53.63 -59.33 29.52
N LEU A 28 54.48 -58.73 28.68
CA LEU A 28 54.12 -57.68 27.73
C LEU A 28 54.11 -58.26 26.31
N THR A 29 52.98 -58.18 25.62
CA THR A 29 52.86 -58.57 24.21
C THR A 29 52.34 -57.42 23.37
N PHE A 30 53.01 -57.15 22.25
CA PHE A 30 52.61 -56.12 21.29
C PHE A 30 52.05 -56.76 20.03
N SER A 31 50.90 -56.28 19.59
CA SER A 31 50.29 -56.66 18.31
C SER A 31 49.83 -55.42 17.55
N SER A 32 49.56 -55.58 16.26
CA SER A 32 49.07 -54.50 15.39
C SER A 32 47.77 -54.94 14.75
N LEU A 33 46.72 -54.14 14.91
CA LEU A 33 45.40 -54.33 14.32
C LEU A 33 45.12 -53.19 13.35
N GLY A 34 45.52 -53.36 12.09
CA GLY A 34 45.47 -52.29 11.09
C GLY A 34 46.40 -51.12 11.49
N SER A 35 45.84 -49.92 11.59
CA SER A 35 46.55 -48.70 12.06
C SER A 35 46.61 -48.55 13.59
N ILE A 36 45.97 -49.46 14.34
CA ILE A 36 45.93 -49.45 15.81
C ILE A 36 47.02 -50.39 16.33
N GLN A 37 47.81 -49.91 17.29
CA GLN A 37 48.74 -50.73 18.05
C GLN A 37 48.08 -51.17 19.35
N VAL A 38 48.21 -52.45 19.69
CA VAL A 38 47.66 -53.02 20.93
C VAL A 38 48.82 -53.55 21.77
N CYS A 39 48.85 -53.16 23.03
CA CYS A 39 49.78 -53.68 24.03
C CYS A 39 48.98 -54.39 25.11
N ASP A 40 49.17 -55.70 25.22
CA ASP A 40 48.59 -56.51 26.27
C ASP A 40 49.59 -56.68 27.41
N LEU A 41 49.12 -56.43 28.61
CA LEU A 41 49.88 -56.46 29.85
C LEU A 41 49.13 -57.33 30.86
N THR A 42 49.82 -58.29 31.46
CA THR A 42 49.28 -59.05 32.59
C THR A 42 49.86 -58.51 33.90
N VAL A 43 49.02 -58.05 34.83
CA VAL A 43 49.42 -57.64 36.19
C VAL A 43 48.59 -58.44 37.18
N ASP A 44 49.25 -59.19 38.08
CA ASP A 44 48.59 -60.03 39.10
C ASP A 44 47.44 -60.92 38.55
N GLY A 45 47.63 -61.46 37.35
CA GLY A 45 46.66 -62.34 36.68
C GLY A 45 45.49 -61.63 35.97
N ARG A 46 45.47 -60.29 35.98
CA ARG A 46 44.52 -59.47 35.18
C ARG A 46 45.14 -59.08 33.84
N LEU A 47 44.41 -59.31 32.76
CA LEU A 47 44.80 -58.88 31.41
C LEU A 47 44.32 -57.45 31.14
N ILE A 48 45.25 -56.58 30.74
CA ILE A 48 45.00 -55.17 30.40
C ILE A 48 45.46 -54.95 28.97
N SER A 49 44.52 -54.60 28.09
CA SER A 49 44.81 -54.23 26.70
C SER A 49 44.83 -52.71 26.54
N LEU A 50 45.96 -52.16 26.09
CA LEU A 50 46.15 -50.75 25.77
C LEU A 50 46.06 -50.57 24.26
N HIS A 51 45.08 -49.82 23.79
CA HIS A 51 44.83 -49.54 22.37
C HIS A 51 45.30 -48.13 22.04
N TYR A 52 46.20 -48.01 21.07
CA TYR A 52 46.84 -46.76 20.67
C TYR A 52 46.74 -46.56 19.17
N ALA A 53 46.42 -45.34 18.73
CA ALA A 53 46.54 -44.91 17.35
C ALA A 53 47.62 -43.85 17.23
N ASP A 54 48.37 -43.86 16.13
CA ASP A 54 49.34 -42.80 15.83
C ASP A 54 48.63 -41.47 15.51
N LEU A 55 48.50 -40.62 16.52
CA LEU A 55 47.92 -39.28 16.42
C LEU A 55 48.97 -38.29 15.93
N LYS A 56 49.25 -38.24 14.62
CA LYS A 56 50.30 -37.36 14.04
C LYS A 56 50.01 -35.87 14.24
N GLN A 57 51.06 -35.05 14.22
CA GLN A 57 50.98 -33.62 14.55
C GLN A 57 50.15 -32.81 13.55
N ASP A 58 50.20 -33.22 12.30
CA ASP A 58 49.56 -32.60 11.13
C ASP A 58 48.15 -33.14 10.87
N MET A 59 47.63 -34.03 11.72
CA MET A 59 46.26 -34.52 11.58
C MET A 59 45.22 -33.43 11.85
N THR A 60 44.15 -33.48 11.05
CA THR A 60 42.94 -32.69 11.26
C THR A 60 42.20 -33.19 12.51
N GLU A 61 41.32 -32.36 13.07
CA GLU A 61 40.49 -32.75 14.22
C GLU A 61 39.64 -33.99 13.89
N GLU A 62 39.01 -33.98 12.71
CA GLU A 62 38.27 -35.13 12.16
C GLU A 62 39.13 -36.40 12.08
N GLY A 63 40.39 -36.28 11.64
CA GLY A 63 41.32 -37.42 11.57
C GLY A 63 41.69 -37.98 12.95
N ILE A 64 41.87 -37.10 13.94
CA ILE A 64 42.14 -37.49 15.34
C ILE A 64 40.91 -38.17 15.93
N SER A 65 39.71 -37.61 15.73
CA SER A 65 38.44 -38.22 16.16
C SER A 65 38.25 -39.62 15.58
N GLN A 66 38.47 -39.80 14.27
CA GLN A 66 38.36 -41.10 13.61
C GLN A 66 39.38 -42.11 14.14
N ALA A 67 40.61 -41.67 14.44
CA ALA A 67 41.64 -42.55 15.01
C ALA A 67 41.28 -43.01 16.43
N LEU A 68 40.81 -42.08 17.28
CA LEU A 68 40.33 -42.41 18.64
C LEU A 68 39.09 -43.31 18.61
N GLU A 69 38.16 -43.05 17.69
CA GLU A 69 36.98 -43.89 17.49
C GLU A 69 37.36 -45.29 16.99
N GLY A 70 38.38 -45.40 16.14
CA GLY A 70 38.98 -46.68 15.76
C GLY A 70 39.50 -47.45 16.97
N CYS A 71 40.27 -46.80 17.85
CA CYS A 71 40.74 -47.40 19.11
C CYS A 71 39.57 -47.84 20.00
N PHE A 72 38.54 -47.00 20.12
CA PHE A 72 37.33 -47.33 20.87
C PHE A 72 36.63 -48.57 20.31
N LYS A 73 36.40 -48.62 18.99
CA LYS A 73 35.75 -49.75 18.30
C LYS A 73 36.55 -51.05 18.34
N SER A 74 37.87 -50.96 18.51
CA SER A 74 38.71 -52.15 18.70
C SER A 74 38.56 -52.78 20.10
N CYS A 75 37.89 -52.11 21.03
CA CYS A 75 37.56 -52.64 22.36
C CYS A 75 36.13 -53.21 22.35
N THR A 76 35.97 -54.51 22.54
CA THR A 76 34.68 -55.22 22.35
C THR A 76 33.61 -54.90 23.39
N ASP A 77 34.01 -54.48 24.60
CA ASP A 77 33.11 -54.27 25.75
C ASP A 77 33.10 -52.79 26.21
N GLY A 78 33.45 -51.88 25.30
CA GLY A 78 33.73 -50.48 25.63
C GLY A 78 35.13 -50.31 26.23
N ILE A 79 35.40 -49.13 26.80
CA ILE A 79 36.73 -48.83 27.33
C ILE A 79 36.66 -48.54 28.83
N SER A 80 37.52 -49.18 29.60
CA SER A 80 37.61 -48.93 31.05
C SER A 80 38.09 -47.52 31.37
N THR A 81 39.09 -47.02 30.62
CA THR A 81 39.63 -45.67 30.79
C THR A 81 40.25 -45.17 29.49
N PHE A 82 40.17 -43.86 29.27
CA PHE A 82 41.10 -43.10 28.46
C PHE A 82 42.34 -42.80 29.30
N LEU A 83 43.52 -42.93 28.71
CA LEU A 83 44.79 -42.69 29.38
C LEU A 83 45.55 -41.62 28.61
N LEU A 84 45.62 -40.40 29.16
CA LEU A 84 46.46 -39.35 28.60
C LEU A 84 47.88 -39.54 29.11
N LEU A 85 48.83 -39.80 28.20
CA LEU A 85 50.25 -39.81 28.55
C LEU A 85 50.83 -38.41 28.39
N ILE A 86 51.52 -37.95 29.43
CA ILE A 86 52.32 -36.71 29.40
C ILE A 86 53.75 -37.01 29.87
N GLN A 87 54.70 -36.17 29.49
CA GLN A 87 56.10 -36.33 29.86
C GLN A 87 56.44 -35.45 31.07
N GLY A 88 56.93 -36.03 32.16
CA GLY A 88 57.53 -35.29 33.28
C GLY A 88 56.65 -34.22 33.92
N GLY A 89 55.32 -34.30 33.78
CA GLY A 89 54.38 -33.28 34.27
C GLY A 89 54.20 -32.07 33.35
N TYR A 90 54.75 -32.08 32.14
CA TYR A 90 54.55 -31.03 31.15
C TYR A 90 53.29 -31.30 30.31
N TYR A 91 52.28 -30.40 30.39
CA TYR A 91 51.07 -30.49 29.59
C TYR A 91 51.11 -29.53 28.39
N THR A 92 51.46 -30.09 27.25
CA THR A 92 51.70 -29.36 26.01
C THR A 92 50.40 -28.88 25.35
N LYS A 93 50.52 -27.86 24.48
CA LYS A 93 49.41 -27.41 23.62
C LYS A 93 48.83 -28.54 22.76
N ARG A 94 49.66 -29.53 22.40
CA ARG A 94 49.23 -30.69 21.61
C ARG A 94 48.32 -31.60 22.44
N GLU A 95 48.74 -31.97 23.65
CA GLU A 95 47.93 -32.77 24.57
C GLU A 95 46.62 -32.05 24.92
N ARG A 96 46.66 -30.73 25.09
CA ARG A 96 45.45 -29.91 25.25
C ARG A 96 44.48 -30.05 24.09
N ARG A 97 44.97 -29.88 22.87
CA ARG A 97 44.16 -30.07 21.66
C ARG A 97 43.57 -31.47 21.57
N MET A 98 44.32 -32.51 21.95
CA MET A 98 43.81 -33.89 21.96
C MET A 98 42.66 -34.08 22.95
N ILE A 99 42.72 -33.44 24.13
CA ILE A 99 41.63 -33.48 25.12
C ILE A 99 40.41 -32.69 24.64
N GLU A 100 40.59 -31.54 24.01
CA GLU A 100 39.48 -30.77 23.42
C GLU A 100 38.74 -31.61 22.36
N ILE A 101 39.47 -32.32 21.50
CA ILE A 101 38.90 -33.22 20.48
C ILE A 101 38.20 -34.42 21.14
N LEU A 102 38.81 -35.00 22.18
CA LEU A 102 38.19 -36.08 22.97
C LEU A 102 36.83 -35.63 23.51
N GLN A 103 36.75 -34.44 24.11
CA GLN A 103 35.49 -33.91 24.64
C GLN A 103 34.48 -33.57 23.55
N ALA A 104 34.93 -33.06 22.39
CA ALA A 104 34.05 -32.74 21.27
C ALA A 104 33.41 -33.99 20.66
N HIS A 105 34.16 -35.09 20.56
CA HIS A 105 33.71 -36.32 19.91
C HIS A 105 33.03 -37.32 20.87
N PHE A 106 33.64 -37.53 22.05
CA PHE A 106 33.15 -38.46 23.07
C PHE A 106 32.32 -37.76 24.17
N GLY A 107 32.13 -36.45 24.06
CA GLY A 107 31.39 -35.65 25.05
C GLY A 107 32.19 -35.38 26.32
N ALA A 108 31.74 -34.40 27.11
CA ALA A 108 32.37 -34.04 28.39
C ALA A 108 32.45 -35.21 29.39
N GLU A 109 31.52 -36.17 29.29
CA GLU A 109 31.50 -37.40 30.09
C GLU A 109 32.76 -38.26 29.88
N ALA A 110 33.48 -38.12 28.76
CA ALA A 110 34.74 -38.82 28.53
C ALA A 110 35.80 -38.46 29.59
N LEU A 111 35.78 -37.25 30.16
CA LEU A 111 36.68 -36.84 31.23
C LEU A 111 36.41 -37.59 32.54
N LYS A 112 35.20 -38.12 32.75
CA LYS A 112 34.88 -39.03 33.86
C LYS A 112 35.57 -40.38 33.74
N TYR A 113 36.13 -40.70 32.57
CA TYR A 113 36.90 -41.92 32.33
C TYR A 113 38.34 -41.61 31.91
N LEU A 114 38.84 -40.39 32.13
CA LEU A 114 40.20 -40.01 31.78
C LEU A 114 41.10 -40.08 33.00
N VAL A 115 42.25 -40.75 32.84
CA VAL A 115 43.36 -40.72 33.81
C VAL A 115 44.55 -40.06 33.14
N VAL A 116 45.17 -39.11 33.83
CA VAL A 116 46.38 -38.43 33.36
C VAL A 116 47.60 -39.15 33.93
N LEU A 117 48.44 -39.69 33.06
CA LEU A 117 49.63 -40.44 33.43
C LEU A 117 50.90 -39.70 33.00
N SER A 118 51.71 -39.31 33.98
CA SER A 118 52.98 -38.63 33.79
C SER A 118 54.13 -39.63 33.85
N LEU A 119 54.84 -39.81 32.73
CA LEU A 119 56.04 -40.65 32.64
C LEU A 119 57.28 -39.83 32.97
N GLU A 120 58.08 -40.25 33.96
CA GLU A 120 59.31 -39.55 34.36
C GLU A 120 60.55 -40.25 33.80
N ASP A 121 61.29 -39.54 32.95
CA ASP A 121 62.56 -39.98 32.33
C ASP A 121 63.78 -39.17 32.85
N GLY A 122 63.67 -38.61 34.05
CA GLY A 122 64.71 -37.81 34.70
C GLY A 122 64.54 -36.30 34.53
N ASN A 123 63.66 -35.84 33.63
CA ASN A 123 63.27 -34.43 33.53
C ASN A 123 61.82 -34.25 34.02
N VAL A 124 61.66 -33.84 35.28
CA VAL A 124 60.36 -33.69 35.95
C VAL A 124 60.12 -32.23 36.28
N ALA A 125 58.91 -31.73 36.00
CA ALA A 125 58.51 -30.37 36.35
C ALA A 125 58.45 -30.18 37.88
N ASP A 126 59.07 -29.11 38.37
CA ASP A 126 59.07 -28.76 39.81
C ASP A 126 57.66 -28.43 40.32
N THR A 127 56.83 -27.82 39.46
CA THR A 127 55.43 -27.48 39.74
C THR A 127 54.56 -27.80 38.53
N LEU A 128 53.35 -28.31 38.76
CA LEU A 128 52.36 -28.51 37.69
C LEU A 128 51.84 -27.14 37.23
N ASP A 129 51.69 -26.95 35.92
CA ASP A 129 51.10 -25.73 35.37
C ASP A 129 49.60 -25.65 35.65
N ASP A 130 49.04 -24.43 35.66
CA ASP A 130 47.61 -24.18 35.94
C ASP A 130 46.70 -24.95 34.98
N SER A 131 47.13 -25.15 33.74
CA SER A 131 46.30 -25.81 32.72
C SER A 131 46.18 -27.31 32.96
N LEU A 132 47.25 -27.92 33.43
CA LEU A 132 47.28 -29.31 33.86
C LEU A 132 46.51 -29.48 35.17
N LEU A 133 46.66 -28.55 36.13
CA LEU A 133 45.85 -28.56 37.35
C LEU A 133 44.36 -28.48 37.05
N ASP A 134 43.95 -27.62 36.13
CA ASP A 134 42.56 -27.53 35.65
C ASP A 134 42.08 -28.87 35.08
N LEU A 135 42.87 -29.52 34.22
CA LEU A 135 42.53 -30.84 33.69
C LEU A 135 42.41 -31.89 34.80
N ILE A 136 43.36 -31.92 35.73
CA ILE A 136 43.35 -32.86 36.86
C ILE A 136 42.09 -32.65 37.71
N ASN A 137 41.70 -31.40 37.96
CA ASN A 137 40.48 -31.07 38.68
C ASN A 137 39.23 -31.51 37.90
N MET A 138 39.18 -31.32 36.58
CA MET A 138 38.09 -31.84 35.73
C MET A 138 38.03 -33.37 35.69
N CYS A 139 39.15 -34.03 35.98
CA CYS A 139 39.27 -35.47 36.15
C CYS A 139 39.25 -35.90 37.63
N ASP A 140 38.67 -35.12 38.54
CA ASP A 140 38.49 -35.48 39.96
C ASP A 140 39.79 -35.90 40.67
N GLY A 141 40.93 -35.30 40.29
CA GLY A 141 42.23 -35.59 40.87
C GLY A 141 42.95 -36.81 40.29
N ARG A 142 42.44 -37.43 39.21
CA ARG A 142 42.99 -38.66 38.61
C ARG A 142 44.30 -38.43 37.83
N TYR A 143 45.39 -38.28 38.59
CA TYR A 143 46.73 -38.04 38.10
C TYR A 143 47.74 -39.00 38.74
N CYS A 144 48.50 -39.72 37.90
CA CYS A 144 49.51 -40.69 38.32
C CYS A 144 50.90 -40.33 37.80
N ARG A 145 51.94 -40.52 38.61
CA ARG A 145 53.36 -40.37 38.21
C ARG A 145 54.09 -41.70 38.25
N ILE A 146 54.71 -42.09 37.14
CA ILE A 146 55.51 -43.32 37.03
C ILE A 146 56.97 -42.96 36.70
N PRO A 147 57.92 -43.12 37.64
CA PRO A 147 59.35 -43.07 37.36
C PRO A 147 59.87 -44.33 36.71
N SER A 148 60.84 -44.16 35.81
CA SER A 148 61.51 -45.24 35.08
C SER A 148 62.14 -46.34 35.96
N SER A 149 62.45 -46.07 37.24
CA SER A 149 63.21 -46.98 38.12
C SER A 149 62.40 -47.84 39.10
N ALA A 150 61.07 -47.73 39.16
CA ALA A 150 60.22 -48.49 40.09
C ALA A 150 58.79 -48.69 39.55
N ALA A 151 58.66 -49.49 38.48
CA ALA A 151 57.44 -49.61 37.69
C ALA A 151 56.36 -50.51 38.30
N GLY A 152 56.72 -51.59 38.99
CA GLY A 152 55.79 -52.64 39.47
C GLY A 152 54.73 -52.12 40.45
N ASP A 153 55.15 -51.62 41.61
CA ASP A 153 54.24 -51.15 42.68
C ASP A 153 53.36 -49.95 42.26
N LYS A 154 53.83 -49.16 41.29
CA LYS A 154 53.12 -47.95 40.82
C LYS A 154 52.12 -48.23 39.72
N LEU A 155 52.34 -49.29 38.93
CA LEU A 155 51.35 -49.79 37.98
C LEU A 155 50.13 -50.35 38.71
N GLN A 156 50.33 -50.97 39.88
CA GLN A 156 49.25 -51.40 40.76
C GLN A 156 48.41 -50.20 41.25
N ALA A 157 49.05 -49.10 41.67
CA ALA A 157 48.35 -47.88 42.09
C ALA A 157 47.51 -47.26 40.95
N LEU A 158 48.00 -47.29 39.70
CA LEU A 158 47.22 -46.87 38.54
C LEU A 158 45.96 -47.75 38.36
N LEU A 159 46.09 -49.07 38.51
CA LEU A 159 44.97 -49.99 38.39
C LEU A 159 43.94 -49.79 39.50
N GLU A 160 44.38 -49.55 40.74
CA GLU A 160 43.50 -49.21 41.86
C GLU A 160 42.74 -47.90 41.61
N MET A 161 43.39 -46.89 41.02
CA MET A 161 42.74 -45.64 40.62
C MET A 161 41.68 -45.88 39.54
N VAL A 162 41.98 -46.70 38.54
CA VAL A 162 41.00 -47.07 37.49
C VAL A 162 39.83 -47.85 38.09
N ASP A 163 40.08 -48.83 38.95
CA ASP A 163 39.02 -49.61 39.62
C ASP A 163 38.12 -48.70 40.47
N TYR A 164 38.71 -47.76 41.22
CA TYR A 164 37.97 -46.77 42.00
C TYR A 164 37.09 -45.89 41.09
N MET A 165 37.67 -45.32 40.03
CA MET A 165 36.96 -44.50 39.05
C MET A 165 35.78 -45.25 38.42
N LEU A 166 35.95 -46.52 38.06
CA LEU A 166 34.89 -47.36 37.51
C LEU A 166 33.78 -47.61 38.54
N SER A 167 34.14 -47.84 39.80
CA SER A 167 33.17 -48.05 40.89
C SER A 167 32.32 -46.81 41.17
N GLU A 168 32.93 -45.61 41.11
CA GLU A 168 32.26 -44.33 41.34
C GLU A 168 31.29 -43.98 40.22
N ASN A 169 31.68 -44.24 38.97
CA ASN A 169 30.85 -44.00 37.80
C ASN A 169 29.70 -45.01 37.63
N GLY A 170 29.67 -46.10 38.41
CA GLY A 170 28.58 -47.08 38.42
C GLY A 170 28.45 -47.92 37.14
N VAL A 171 29.44 -47.89 36.24
CA VAL A 171 29.45 -48.59 34.94
C VAL A 171 30.86 -49.16 34.69
N THR A 172 30.97 -50.24 33.93
CA THR A 172 32.24 -50.95 33.63
C THR A 172 33.23 -50.17 32.76
N GLY A 173 32.85 -48.97 32.30
CA GLY A 173 33.67 -48.12 31.45
C GLY A 173 32.83 -47.12 30.66
N TYR A 174 33.50 -46.38 29.79
CA TYR A 174 32.86 -45.55 28.77
C TYR A 174 32.30 -46.46 27.66
N THR A 175 31.00 -46.35 27.38
CA THR A 175 30.25 -47.29 26.53
C THR A 175 29.86 -46.70 25.19
N GLU A 176 29.46 -47.55 24.24
CA GLU A 176 28.97 -47.12 22.92
C GLU A 176 27.69 -46.27 23.04
N ASN A 177 26.84 -46.56 24.03
CA ASN A 177 25.66 -45.75 24.32
C ASN A 177 26.03 -44.32 24.73
N MET A 178 27.08 -44.15 25.54
CA MET A 178 27.57 -42.83 25.94
C MET A 178 28.14 -42.04 24.74
N LEU A 179 28.82 -42.73 23.80
CA LEU A 179 29.28 -42.13 22.55
C LEU A 179 28.11 -41.69 21.65
N ALA A 180 27.09 -42.53 21.53
CA ALA A 180 25.88 -42.23 20.76
C ALA A 180 25.13 -41.03 21.37
N GLU A 181 25.02 -40.98 22.70
CA GLU A 181 24.42 -39.85 23.41
C GLU A 181 25.23 -38.56 23.27
N ALA A 182 26.56 -38.64 23.31
CA ALA A 182 27.43 -37.50 23.08
C ALA A 182 27.28 -36.95 21.66
N SER A 183 27.30 -37.82 20.65
CA SER A 183 27.04 -37.47 19.25
C SER A 183 25.68 -36.80 19.08
N LYS A 184 24.64 -37.38 19.69
CA LYS A 184 23.28 -36.83 19.64
C LYS A 184 23.21 -35.42 20.24
N ARG A 185 23.75 -35.22 21.46
CA ARG A 185 23.79 -33.91 22.11
C ARG A 185 24.51 -32.86 21.27
N ASN A 186 25.64 -33.21 20.66
CA ASN A 186 26.38 -32.29 19.80
C ASN A 186 25.56 -31.87 18.55
N THR A 187 24.82 -32.80 17.94
CA THR A 187 23.92 -32.48 16.82
C THR A 187 22.75 -31.59 17.26
N GLU A 188 22.17 -31.83 18.44
CA GLU A 188 21.10 -31.01 19.02
C GLU A 188 21.58 -29.60 19.34
N ASP A 189 22.75 -29.45 19.94
CA ASP A 189 23.36 -28.14 20.24
C ASP A 189 23.66 -27.36 18.95
N SER A 190 24.19 -28.03 17.93
CA SER A 190 24.43 -27.44 16.61
C SER A 190 23.13 -26.95 15.96
N ALA A 191 22.07 -27.77 16.01
CA ALA A 191 20.76 -27.41 15.49
C ALA A 191 20.12 -26.24 16.29
N MET A 192 20.27 -26.24 17.62
CA MET A 192 19.76 -25.17 18.48
C MET A 192 20.49 -23.85 18.21
N ASN A 193 21.81 -23.88 18.02
CA ASN A 193 22.59 -22.70 17.67
C ASN A 193 22.20 -22.14 16.30
N PHE A 194 22.00 -23.00 15.30
CA PHE A 194 21.48 -22.59 13.99
C PHE A 194 20.09 -21.95 14.10
N LEU A 195 19.19 -22.54 14.90
CA LEU A 195 17.86 -21.99 15.13
C LEU A 195 17.92 -20.62 15.83
N ARG A 196 18.77 -20.47 16.85
CA ARG A 196 19.00 -19.18 17.53
C ARG A 196 19.49 -18.11 16.56
N GLN A 197 20.44 -18.46 15.68
CA GLN A 197 20.93 -17.55 14.64
C GLN A 197 19.80 -17.13 13.69
N LYS A 198 18.93 -18.06 13.29
CA LYS A 198 17.79 -17.76 12.41
C LYS A 198 16.72 -16.89 13.09
N VAL A 199 16.46 -17.12 14.38
CA VAL A 199 15.55 -16.26 15.16
C VAL A 199 16.11 -14.84 15.27
N GLN A 200 17.42 -14.71 15.52
CA GLN A 200 18.08 -13.41 15.57
C GLN A 200 18.00 -12.67 14.22
N GLU A 201 18.31 -13.36 13.12
CA GLU A 201 18.21 -12.81 11.76
C GLU A 201 16.76 -12.36 11.44
N ALA A 202 15.76 -13.13 11.86
CA ALA A 202 14.35 -12.78 11.69
C ALA A 202 13.96 -11.55 12.53
N ALA A 203 14.44 -11.45 13.77
CA ALA A 203 14.19 -10.31 14.64
C ALA A 203 14.78 -9.01 14.07
N GLU A 204 16.01 -9.06 13.54
CA GLU A 204 16.66 -7.91 12.90
C GLU A 204 15.90 -7.46 11.64
N LYS A 205 15.45 -8.40 10.80
CA LYS A 205 14.62 -8.11 9.63
C LYS A 205 13.27 -7.49 10.03
N GLN A 206 12.65 -7.98 11.10
CA GLN A 206 11.40 -7.43 11.61
C GLN A 206 11.58 -5.98 12.09
N GLN A 207 12.64 -5.70 12.85
CA GLN A 207 12.96 -4.34 13.30
C GLN A 207 13.22 -3.37 12.13
N ALA A 208 13.98 -3.81 11.12
CA ALA A 208 14.24 -2.99 9.94
C ALA A 208 12.96 -2.69 9.14
N PHE A 209 12.03 -3.65 9.07
CA PHE A 209 10.72 -3.44 8.44
C PHE A 209 9.88 -2.42 9.22
N GLU A 210 9.82 -2.53 10.54
CA GLU A 210 9.09 -1.59 11.41
C GLU A 210 9.62 -0.15 11.29
N GLU A 211 10.95 0.01 11.24
CA GLU A 211 11.57 1.33 11.04
C GLU A 211 11.24 1.94 9.67
N LEU A 212 11.22 1.11 8.62
CA LEU A 212 10.85 1.54 7.28
C LEU A 212 9.38 1.97 7.20
N VAL A 213 8.47 1.24 7.87
CA VAL A 213 7.06 1.61 7.99
C VAL A 213 6.92 2.95 8.71
N ARG A 214 7.60 3.14 9.85
CA ARG A 214 7.57 4.39 10.60
C ARG A 214 8.06 5.58 9.76
N LEU A 215 9.17 5.42 9.03
CA LEU A 215 9.71 6.45 8.15
C LEU A 215 8.72 6.81 7.03
N HIS A 216 8.01 5.81 6.48
CA HIS A 216 7.00 6.04 5.46
C HIS A 216 5.79 6.81 6.01
N GLU A 217 5.32 6.47 7.21
CA GLU A 217 4.24 7.19 7.89
C GLU A 217 4.62 8.65 8.20
N GLU A 218 5.83 8.89 8.72
CA GLU A 218 6.36 10.24 8.96
C GLU A 218 6.44 11.07 7.68
N ARG A 219 6.88 10.47 6.57
CA ARG A 219 6.90 11.14 5.25
C ARG A 219 5.49 11.55 4.82
N ARG A 220 4.52 10.64 4.91
CA ARG A 220 3.13 10.93 4.56
C ARG A 220 2.52 12.01 5.46
N ALA A 221 2.87 12.03 6.74
CA ALA A 221 2.44 13.07 7.67
C ALA A 221 3.00 14.45 7.29
N LYS A 222 4.30 14.53 6.96
CA LYS A 222 4.95 15.77 6.48
C LYS A 222 4.34 16.27 5.18
N GLU A 223 4.13 15.38 4.21
CA GLU A 223 3.49 15.74 2.93
C GLU A 223 2.07 16.28 3.13
N MET A 224 1.29 15.68 4.05
CA MET A 224 -0.05 16.16 4.42
C MET A 224 0.00 17.52 5.12
N GLU A 225 0.99 17.76 5.99
CA GLU A 225 1.16 19.04 6.67
C GLU A 225 1.55 20.15 5.68
N GLU A 226 2.49 19.89 4.78
CA GLU A 226 2.87 20.81 3.70
C GLU A 226 1.69 21.13 2.78
N LEU A 227 0.88 20.13 2.41
CA LEU A 227 -0.31 20.34 1.60
C LEU A 227 -1.35 21.21 2.34
N LYS A 228 -1.56 20.97 3.64
CA LYS A 228 -2.42 21.81 4.48
C LYS A 228 -1.90 23.25 4.57
N ALA A 229 -0.59 23.45 4.70
CA ALA A 229 0.03 24.76 4.72
C ALA A 229 -0.17 25.50 3.39
N LYS A 230 0.04 24.83 2.25
CA LYS A 230 -0.23 25.38 0.91
C LYS A 230 -1.69 25.81 0.74
N HIS A 231 -2.65 24.96 1.12
CA HIS A 231 -4.06 25.32 1.08
C HIS A 231 -4.44 26.45 2.04
N ALA A 232 -3.75 26.58 3.18
CA ALA A 232 -3.96 27.71 4.09
C ALA A 232 -3.42 29.02 3.50
N GLU A 233 -2.28 28.98 2.82
CA GLU A 233 -1.69 30.14 2.14
C GLU A 233 -2.51 30.58 0.93
N GLU A 234 -2.99 29.63 0.12
CA GLU A 234 -3.90 29.89 -1.00
C GLU A 234 -5.20 30.56 -0.52
N ARG A 235 -5.83 30.03 0.54
CA ARG A 235 -7.02 30.67 1.15
C ARG A 235 -6.75 32.09 1.65
N LYS A 236 -5.56 32.37 2.21
CA LYS A 236 -5.19 33.73 2.61
C LYS A 236 -5.04 34.65 1.40
N LYS A 237 -4.45 34.16 0.31
CA LYS A 237 -4.30 34.92 -0.94
C LYS A 237 -5.66 35.23 -1.56
N GLU A 238 -6.54 34.23 -1.69
CA GLU A 238 -7.91 34.41 -2.18
C GLU A 238 -8.70 35.40 -1.32
N ALA A 239 -8.58 35.33 0.01
CA ALA A 239 -9.23 36.27 0.92
C ALA A 239 -8.70 37.71 0.73
N ALA A 240 -7.39 37.88 0.53
CA ALA A 240 -6.78 39.18 0.26
C ALA A 240 -7.21 39.76 -1.09
N GLU A 241 -7.23 38.94 -2.14
CA GLU A 241 -7.72 39.32 -3.48
C GLU A 241 -9.21 39.69 -3.44
N LYS A 242 -10.04 38.90 -2.74
CA LYS A 242 -11.45 39.21 -2.53
C LYS A 242 -11.64 40.54 -1.80
N LYS A 243 -10.89 40.77 -0.72
CA LYS A 243 -10.93 42.05 0.01
C LYS A 243 -10.52 43.22 -0.88
N GLN A 244 -9.49 43.06 -1.70
CA GLN A 244 -9.05 44.08 -2.65
C GLN A 244 -10.11 44.36 -3.73
N TYR A 245 -10.75 43.31 -4.26
CA TYR A 245 -11.86 43.44 -5.19
C TYR A 245 -13.06 44.16 -4.56
N GLU A 246 -13.37 43.84 -3.31
CA GLU A 246 -14.46 44.46 -2.57
C GLU A 246 -14.20 45.95 -2.32
N THR A 247 -12.99 46.34 -1.91
CA THR A 247 -12.61 47.76 -1.79
C THR A 247 -12.67 48.49 -3.13
N LYS A 248 -12.24 47.86 -4.23
CA LYS A 248 -12.36 48.44 -5.58
C LYS A 248 -13.82 48.60 -6.01
N ARG A 249 -14.67 47.62 -5.68
CA ARG A 249 -16.11 47.65 -5.95
C ARG A 249 -16.77 48.79 -5.18
N GLU A 250 -16.50 48.92 -3.88
CA GLU A 250 -17.02 50.00 -3.04
C GLU A 250 -16.60 51.37 -3.59
N GLY A 251 -15.32 51.54 -3.95
CA GLY A 251 -14.84 52.79 -4.56
C GLY A 251 -15.47 53.09 -5.93
N LEU A 252 -15.74 52.06 -6.74
CA LEU A 252 -16.43 52.21 -8.02
C LEU A 252 -17.92 52.54 -7.83
N GLU A 253 -18.58 51.90 -6.87
CA GLU A 253 -19.97 52.19 -6.49
C GLU A 253 -20.10 53.63 -6.00
N GLU A 254 -19.19 54.09 -5.16
CA GLU A 254 -19.14 55.49 -4.68
C GLU A 254 -18.93 56.48 -5.84
N ALA A 255 -18.02 56.17 -6.76
CA ALA A 255 -17.80 56.96 -7.97
C ALA A 255 -19.03 56.98 -8.90
N VAL A 256 -19.72 55.85 -9.07
CA VAL A 256 -20.95 55.73 -9.87
C VAL A 256 -22.09 56.50 -9.21
N ILE A 257 -22.25 56.45 -7.89
CA ILE A 257 -23.25 57.23 -7.16
C ILE A 257 -22.97 58.73 -7.34
N SER A 258 -21.71 59.15 -7.20
CA SER A 258 -21.30 60.54 -7.45
C SER A 258 -21.55 60.96 -8.90
N HIS A 259 -21.22 60.10 -9.87
CA HIS A 259 -21.44 60.37 -11.29
C HIS A 259 -22.92 60.39 -11.65
N ARG A 260 -23.72 59.49 -11.08
CA ARG A 260 -25.18 59.45 -11.24
C ARG A 260 -25.83 60.69 -10.65
N ALA A 261 -25.41 61.15 -9.47
CA ALA A 261 -25.88 62.40 -8.87
C ALA A 261 -25.51 63.61 -9.75
N MET A 262 -24.30 63.63 -10.32
CA MET A 262 -23.86 64.65 -11.26
C MET A 262 -24.64 64.61 -12.59
N LEU A 263 -24.95 63.42 -13.13
CA LEU A 263 -25.78 63.24 -14.32
C LEU A 263 -27.25 63.61 -14.05
N HIS A 264 -27.78 63.31 -12.87
CA HIS A 264 -29.12 63.72 -12.44
C HIS A 264 -29.26 65.25 -12.33
N LEU A 265 -28.14 65.95 -12.09
CA LEU A 265 -28.04 67.41 -12.11
C LEU A 265 -27.85 67.99 -13.52
N GLN A 266 -27.50 67.18 -14.53
CA GLN A 266 -27.18 67.64 -15.88
C GLN A 266 -28.19 67.25 -16.97
N MET A 267 -28.96 66.16 -16.83
CA MET A 267 -29.91 65.75 -17.87
C MET A 267 -31.19 65.18 -17.28
N SER A 268 -32.27 65.97 -17.44
CA SER A 268 -33.59 65.44 -17.74
C SER A 268 -33.54 64.58 -19.01
N ALA A 269 -34.23 63.44 -19.00
CA ALA A 269 -34.73 62.64 -20.13
C ALA A 269 -34.15 61.21 -20.31
N ALA A 270 -35.12 60.30 -20.47
CA ALA A 270 -35.13 58.99 -21.14
C ALA A 270 -34.45 57.79 -20.46
N ASP A 271 -35.32 56.94 -19.92
CA ASP A 271 -35.16 55.54 -19.52
C ASP A 271 -34.94 54.67 -20.78
N ASP A 272 -33.91 53.82 -20.82
CA ASP A 272 -33.71 52.81 -21.89
C ASP A 272 -33.39 51.45 -21.25
N ASP A 273 -34.45 50.63 -21.13
CA ASP A 273 -34.56 49.38 -20.35
C ASP A 273 -34.12 48.11 -21.14
N ASP A 274 -33.74 48.22 -22.42
CA ASP A 274 -33.59 47.02 -23.29
C ASP A 274 -32.17 46.43 -23.40
N THR A 275 -31.12 47.15 -23.02
CA THR A 275 -29.72 46.64 -23.16
C THR A 275 -29.30 45.65 -22.07
N ASN A 276 -30.13 45.43 -21.04
CA ASN A 276 -29.78 44.64 -19.86
C ASN A 276 -30.58 43.31 -19.73
N LYS A 277 -31.14 42.82 -20.85
CA LYS A 277 -31.98 41.60 -20.94
C LYS A 277 -31.27 40.50 -21.74
N ILE A 278 -31.34 39.25 -21.28
CA ILE A 278 -30.87 38.05 -22.01
C ILE A 278 -32.05 37.11 -22.18
N SER A 279 -32.29 36.61 -23.38
CA SER A 279 -33.37 35.67 -23.69
C SER A 279 -32.84 34.33 -24.16
N LEU A 280 -33.40 33.26 -23.60
CA LEU A 280 -33.05 31.87 -23.86
C LEU A 280 -34.28 31.13 -24.37
N ILE A 281 -34.14 30.35 -25.44
CA ILE A 281 -35.19 29.43 -25.90
C ILE A 281 -34.71 28.00 -25.65
N LEU A 282 -35.51 27.19 -24.96
CA LEU A 282 -35.24 25.78 -24.74
C LEU A 282 -35.88 24.95 -25.85
N LEU A 283 -35.08 24.12 -26.52
CA LEU A 283 -35.48 23.33 -27.67
C LEU A 283 -35.09 21.87 -27.44
N GLY A 284 -35.90 20.91 -27.89
CA GLY A 284 -35.69 19.49 -27.67
C GLY A 284 -36.95 18.67 -27.89
N LEU A 285 -36.82 17.35 -28.07
CA LEU A 285 -37.97 16.45 -28.23
C LEU A 285 -38.79 16.33 -26.95
N SER A 286 -40.00 15.77 -27.04
CA SER A 286 -40.80 15.42 -25.87
C SER A 286 -40.03 14.49 -24.92
N GLY A 287 -40.13 14.77 -23.62
CA GLY A 287 -39.45 14.00 -22.58
C GLY A 287 -37.95 14.30 -22.39
N SER A 288 -37.35 15.22 -23.15
CA SER A 288 -35.91 15.56 -22.98
C SER A 288 -35.58 16.31 -21.68
N GLY A 289 -36.61 16.82 -20.98
CA GLY A 289 -36.46 17.51 -19.70
C GLY A 289 -36.42 19.04 -19.77
N LYS A 290 -36.90 19.66 -20.87
CA LYS A 290 -36.95 21.12 -21.06
C LYS A 290 -37.56 21.87 -19.87
N SER A 291 -38.81 21.56 -19.52
CA SER A 291 -39.54 22.25 -18.45
C SER A 291 -38.90 22.03 -17.08
N SER A 292 -38.38 20.83 -16.82
CA SER A 292 -37.68 20.52 -15.57
C SER A 292 -36.37 21.31 -15.46
N ALA A 293 -35.59 21.39 -16.54
CA ALA A 293 -34.38 22.21 -16.59
C ALA A 293 -34.71 23.70 -16.44
N LEU A 294 -35.78 24.18 -17.07
CA LEU A 294 -36.23 25.57 -16.97
C LEU A 294 -36.60 25.96 -15.55
N ASN A 295 -37.42 25.15 -14.87
CA ASN A 295 -37.82 25.39 -13.49
C ASN A 295 -36.59 25.42 -12.56
N LEU A 296 -35.66 24.48 -12.73
CA LEU A 296 -34.44 24.43 -11.94
C LEU A 296 -33.53 25.66 -12.20
N ILE A 297 -33.43 26.12 -13.45
CA ILE A 297 -32.70 27.35 -13.77
C ILE A 297 -33.37 28.56 -13.10
N LEU A 298 -34.70 28.68 -13.15
CA LEU A 298 -35.43 29.79 -12.52
C LEU A 298 -35.20 29.86 -11.01
N GLU A 299 -35.39 28.74 -10.31
CA GLU A 299 -35.21 28.65 -8.86
C GLU A 299 -33.80 29.07 -8.43
N ARG A 300 -32.78 28.58 -9.14
CA ARG A 300 -31.37 28.80 -8.77
C ARG A 300 -30.81 30.13 -9.25
N ALA A 301 -31.25 30.64 -10.40
CA ALA A 301 -30.80 31.92 -10.95
C ALA A 301 -31.35 33.10 -10.14
N GLY A 302 -32.59 33.01 -9.65
CA GLY A 302 -33.24 34.06 -8.87
C GLY A 302 -32.82 34.13 -7.40
N ASN A 303 -31.94 33.22 -6.95
CA ASN A 303 -31.68 32.97 -5.52
C ASN A 303 -32.98 32.78 -4.69
N GLN A 304 -34.06 32.34 -5.34
CA GLN A 304 -35.35 32.10 -4.70
C GLN A 304 -35.36 30.68 -4.16
N TYR A 305 -35.21 30.54 -2.85
CA TYR A 305 -35.50 29.28 -2.16
C TYR A 305 -37.00 29.20 -1.92
N SER A 306 -37.77 28.88 -2.96
CA SER A 306 -39.16 28.45 -2.73
C SER A 306 -39.15 27.05 -2.16
N ILE A 307 -39.18 26.98 -0.83
CA ILE A 307 -39.78 25.85 -0.11
C ILE A 307 -41.28 26.14 -0.14
N ASN A 308 -41.99 25.67 -1.15
CA ASN A 308 -43.39 25.26 -1.08
C ASN A 308 -43.91 24.79 -2.45
N GLU A 309 -44.61 23.65 -2.36
CA GLU A 309 -45.40 22.97 -3.39
C GLU A 309 -44.64 22.39 -4.58
N SER A 310 -43.97 21.27 -4.31
CA SER A 310 -43.90 20.16 -5.25
C SER A 310 -45.32 19.79 -5.69
N GLY A 311 -45.80 20.44 -6.74
CA GLY A 311 -46.91 19.94 -7.54
C GLY A 311 -46.50 18.58 -8.09
N HIS A 312 -46.78 17.53 -7.33
CA HIS A 312 -46.68 16.14 -7.76
C HIS A 312 -47.82 15.85 -8.76
N GLY A 313 -47.78 16.53 -9.90
CA GLY A 313 -48.46 16.09 -11.11
C GLY A 313 -47.51 15.24 -11.94
N PRO A 314 -48.00 14.22 -12.66
CA PRO A 314 -47.22 13.62 -13.74
C PRO A 314 -46.74 14.73 -14.70
N PRO A 315 -45.55 14.60 -15.32
CA PRO A 315 -45.05 15.60 -16.27
C PRO A 315 -46.12 15.81 -17.35
N GLN A 316 -46.75 16.98 -17.34
CA GLN A 316 -47.68 17.36 -18.38
C GLN A 316 -46.89 17.77 -19.61
N SER A 317 -47.33 17.32 -20.79
CA SER A 317 -46.74 17.77 -22.04
C SER A 317 -46.93 19.27 -22.18
N THR A 318 -45.85 20.01 -22.41
CA THR A 318 -45.92 21.43 -22.80
C THR A 318 -46.68 21.53 -24.12
N LEU A 319 -47.86 22.16 -24.10
CA LEU A 319 -48.73 22.30 -25.29
C LEU A 319 -48.57 23.67 -25.99
N SER A 320 -47.92 24.65 -25.35
CA SER A 320 -47.74 26.00 -25.88
C SER A 320 -46.44 26.62 -25.38
N CYS A 321 -45.93 27.65 -26.05
CA CYS A 321 -44.71 28.32 -25.61
C CYS A 321 -44.96 29.16 -24.34
N GLU A 322 -44.08 29.04 -23.35
CA GLU A 322 -44.21 29.75 -22.07
C GLU A 322 -43.01 30.65 -21.80
N ARG A 323 -43.26 31.95 -21.61
CA ARG A 323 -42.26 32.92 -21.18
C ARG A 323 -42.24 33.02 -19.66
N LYS A 324 -41.07 32.79 -19.06
CA LYS A 324 -40.80 33.03 -17.64
C LYS A 324 -39.60 33.98 -17.49
N GLU A 325 -39.62 34.81 -16.47
CA GLU A 325 -38.61 35.84 -16.26
C GLU A 325 -38.03 35.74 -14.86
N VAL A 326 -36.72 35.92 -14.73
CA VAL A 326 -36.02 35.94 -13.45
C VAL A 326 -34.91 36.98 -13.48
N PHE A 327 -34.70 37.67 -12.36
CA PHE A 327 -33.59 38.62 -12.22
C PHE A 327 -32.38 37.89 -11.62
N ALA A 328 -31.27 37.85 -12.35
CA ALA A 328 -30.07 37.13 -11.96
C ALA A 328 -28.82 37.99 -12.22
N ALA A 329 -27.96 38.14 -11.21
CA ALA A 329 -26.68 38.86 -11.30
C ALA A 329 -26.78 40.27 -11.93
N GLY A 330 -27.83 41.04 -11.59
CA GLY A 330 -28.02 42.40 -12.09
C GLY A 330 -28.58 42.50 -13.51
N ARG A 331 -29.01 41.37 -14.10
CA ARG A 331 -29.61 41.29 -15.44
C ARG A 331 -30.95 40.57 -15.41
N LYS A 332 -31.82 40.90 -16.36
CA LYS A 332 -33.10 40.21 -16.53
C LYS A 332 -32.94 39.04 -17.50
N LEU A 333 -33.21 37.83 -17.03
CA LEU A 333 -33.16 36.60 -17.81
C LEU A 333 -34.57 36.18 -18.20
N ILE A 334 -34.80 36.03 -19.50
CA ILE A 334 -36.06 35.56 -20.10
C ILE A 334 -35.83 34.13 -20.56
N LEU A 335 -36.64 33.19 -20.08
CA LEU A 335 -36.61 31.77 -20.46
C LEU A 335 -37.92 31.45 -21.18
N VAL A 336 -37.82 30.93 -22.40
CA VAL A 336 -38.95 30.48 -23.20
C VAL A 336 -38.93 28.95 -23.23
N ASP A 337 -39.88 28.32 -22.53
CA ASP A 337 -40.16 26.89 -22.69
C ASP A 337 -40.89 26.69 -24.01
N THR A 338 -40.55 25.64 -24.75
CA THR A 338 -41.24 25.30 -26.00
C THR A 338 -41.83 23.90 -25.94
N PRO A 339 -42.97 23.67 -26.61
CA PRO A 339 -43.36 22.34 -27.02
C PRO A 339 -42.37 21.77 -28.05
N GLU A 340 -42.66 20.56 -28.54
CA GLU A 340 -41.98 20.03 -29.71
C GLU A 340 -42.46 20.78 -30.95
N LEU A 341 -41.52 21.38 -31.70
CA LEU A 341 -41.84 22.27 -32.82
C LEU A 341 -41.99 21.54 -34.17
N TRP A 342 -41.66 20.25 -34.20
CA TRP A 342 -41.79 19.38 -35.36
C TRP A 342 -42.52 18.11 -34.95
N ASP A 343 -43.32 17.56 -35.85
CA ASP A 343 -43.90 16.23 -35.67
C ASP A 343 -42.88 15.11 -36.01
N GLU A 344 -43.31 13.85 -35.88
CA GLU A 344 -42.47 12.67 -36.15
C GLU A 344 -41.99 12.58 -37.61
N ASP A 345 -42.68 13.24 -38.54
CA ASP A 345 -42.31 13.33 -39.97
C ASP A 345 -41.41 14.54 -40.28
N GLY A 346 -41.08 15.36 -39.26
CA GLY A 346 -40.26 16.55 -39.40
C GLY A 346 -40.99 17.76 -40.00
N VAL A 347 -42.33 17.76 -39.99
CA VAL A 347 -43.14 18.90 -40.39
C VAL A 347 -43.15 19.93 -39.26
N GLU A 348 -42.77 21.16 -39.60
CA GLU A 348 -42.70 22.27 -38.65
C GLU A 348 -44.10 22.80 -38.31
N ASP A 349 -44.38 22.97 -37.01
CA ASP A 349 -45.48 23.81 -36.55
C ASP A 349 -45.04 25.28 -36.59
N LEU A 350 -45.41 25.95 -37.68
CA LEU A 350 -45.03 27.33 -37.94
C LEU A 350 -45.52 28.30 -36.86
N GLU A 351 -46.68 28.04 -36.26
CA GLU A 351 -47.26 28.91 -35.24
C GLU A 351 -46.47 28.80 -33.94
N LEU A 352 -46.07 27.59 -33.54
CA LEU A 352 -45.22 27.41 -32.34
C LEU A 352 -43.82 28.00 -32.53
N VAL A 353 -43.25 27.93 -33.74
CA VAL A 353 -41.98 28.61 -34.06
C VAL A 353 -42.12 30.12 -33.99
N LYS A 354 -43.25 30.68 -34.48
CA LYS A 354 -43.54 32.11 -34.32
C LYS A 354 -43.72 32.50 -32.85
N ASP A 355 -44.42 31.68 -32.07
CA ASP A 355 -44.69 31.94 -30.66
C ASP A 355 -43.40 32.01 -29.84
N CYS A 356 -42.49 31.06 -30.03
CA CYS A 356 -41.23 31.06 -29.28
C CYS A 356 -40.35 32.26 -29.64
N LEU A 357 -40.33 32.67 -30.91
CA LEU A 357 -39.60 33.86 -31.36
C LEU A 357 -40.24 35.15 -30.82
N ALA A 358 -41.56 35.27 -30.89
CA ALA A 358 -42.31 36.41 -30.36
C ALA A 358 -42.10 36.59 -28.85
N LEU A 359 -42.15 35.49 -28.10
CA LEU A 359 -41.90 35.49 -26.65
C LEU A 359 -40.43 35.76 -26.29
N SER A 360 -39.50 35.65 -27.25
CA SER A 360 -38.07 35.91 -27.05
C SER A 360 -37.62 37.32 -27.46
N LEU A 361 -38.54 38.20 -27.91
CA LEU A 361 -38.23 39.56 -28.37
C LEU A 361 -37.34 40.33 -27.37
N PRO A 362 -36.31 41.08 -27.84
CA PRO A 362 -36.02 41.46 -29.25
C PRO A 362 -35.48 40.35 -30.15
N GLY A 363 -35.16 39.19 -29.59
CA GLY A 363 -34.75 37.99 -30.30
C GLY A 363 -33.98 37.06 -29.35
N PRO A 364 -33.82 35.77 -29.68
CA PRO A 364 -33.12 34.83 -28.82
C PRO A 364 -31.63 35.15 -28.75
N HIS A 365 -31.07 35.22 -27.54
CA HIS A 365 -29.63 35.37 -27.37
C HIS A 365 -28.93 34.02 -27.47
N VAL A 366 -29.53 32.99 -26.87
CA VAL A 366 -29.00 31.63 -26.85
C VAL A 366 -30.14 30.63 -27.01
N TYR A 367 -29.83 29.53 -27.71
CA TYR A 367 -30.69 28.36 -27.80
C TYR A 367 -30.12 27.25 -26.92
N LEU A 368 -30.93 26.71 -26.01
CA LEU A 368 -30.57 25.57 -25.19
C LEU A 368 -31.13 24.30 -25.83
N LEU A 369 -30.27 23.49 -26.44
CA LEU A 369 -30.61 22.18 -27.00
C LEU A 369 -30.64 21.14 -25.90
N VAL A 370 -31.82 20.86 -25.36
CA VAL A 370 -32.03 19.98 -24.22
C VAL A 370 -32.11 18.53 -24.67
N LEU A 371 -31.12 17.74 -24.24
CA LEU A 371 -31.02 16.30 -24.52
C LEU A 371 -31.01 15.52 -23.21
N GLN A 372 -31.67 14.36 -23.19
CA GLN A 372 -31.59 13.47 -22.03
C GLN A 372 -30.24 12.76 -22.02
N MET A 373 -29.54 12.81 -20.90
CA MET A 373 -28.25 12.15 -20.77
C MET A 373 -28.39 10.62 -20.86
N GLY A 374 -27.49 9.97 -21.60
CA GLY A 374 -27.51 8.51 -21.81
C GLY A 374 -28.46 8.04 -22.91
N ARG A 375 -29.27 8.93 -23.48
CA ARG A 375 -30.20 8.64 -24.57
C ARG A 375 -29.95 9.63 -25.71
N PHE A 376 -29.46 9.13 -26.83
CA PHE A 376 -29.37 9.91 -28.07
C PHE A 376 -30.08 9.14 -29.18
N THR A 377 -31.17 9.70 -29.67
CA THR A 377 -32.13 9.09 -30.59
C THR A 377 -31.91 9.56 -32.02
N GLN A 378 -32.48 8.83 -32.98
CA GLN A 378 -32.48 9.24 -34.38
C GLN A 378 -33.17 10.59 -34.59
N GLY A 379 -34.30 10.85 -33.90
CA GLY A 379 -34.98 12.15 -33.96
C GLY A 379 -34.10 13.30 -33.46
N GLU A 380 -33.29 13.09 -32.41
CA GLU A 380 -32.32 14.10 -31.94
C GLU A 380 -31.15 14.30 -32.93
N CYS A 381 -30.79 13.27 -33.69
CA CYS A 381 -29.82 13.37 -34.78
C CYS A 381 -30.34 14.23 -35.95
N GLU A 382 -31.63 14.12 -36.26
CA GLU A 382 -32.29 14.86 -37.35
C GLU A 382 -32.68 16.28 -36.95
N MET A 383 -32.95 16.52 -35.65
CA MET A 383 -33.38 17.79 -35.08
C MET A 383 -32.51 18.99 -35.52
N LEU A 384 -31.18 18.83 -35.56
CA LEU A 384 -30.29 19.92 -35.97
C LEU A 384 -30.54 20.39 -37.41
N GLY A 385 -30.94 19.48 -38.30
CA GLY A 385 -31.33 19.82 -39.66
C GLY A 385 -32.57 20.71 -39.68
N TYR A 386 -33.58 20.36 -38.90
CA TYR A 386 -34.81 21.16 -38.76
C TYR A 386 -34.52 22.54 -38.16
N LEU A 387 -33.72 22.59 -37.09
CA LEU A 387 -33.33 23.84 -36.43
C LEU A 387 -32.60 24.81 -37.36
N LEU A 388 -31.64 24.33 -38.16
CA LEU A 388 -30.93 25.15 -39.13
C LEU A 388 -31.86 25.68 -40.24
N LYS A 389 -32.88 24.90 -40.62
CA LYS A 389 -33.90 25.29 -41.60
C LYS A 389 -34.82 26.39 -41.05
N SER A 390 -35.19 26.31 -39.78
CA SER A 390 -36.15 27.21 -39.13
C SER A 390 -35.53 28.50 -38.64
N PHE A 391 -34.38 28.42 -37.97
CA PHE A 391 -33.73 29.56 -37.33
C PHE A 391 -32.57 30.14 -38.14
N GLY A 392 -32.09 29.42 -39.16
CA GLY A 392 -31.02 29.87 -40.04
C GLY A 392 -29.67 29.18 -39.76
N ARG A 393 -28.70 29.40 -40.67
CA ARG A 393 -27.40 28.72 -40.62
C ARG A 393 -26.56 29.09 -39.39
N ASP A 394 -26.75 30.30 -38.88
CA ASP A 394 -25.99 30.85 -37.76
C ASP A 394 -26.58 30.40 -36.39
N PHE A 395 -27.69 29.65 -36.40
CA PHE A 395 -28.32 29.08 -35.20
C PHE A 395 -27.33 28.36 -34.30
N ALA A 396 -26.48 27.52 -34.91
CA ALA A 396 -25.52 26.71 -34.16
C ALA A 396 -24.47 27.57 -33.43
N GLU A 397 -24.18 28.78 -33.90
CA GLU A 397 -23.25 29.72 -33.25
C GLU A 397 -23.83 30.27 -31.94
N HIS A 398 -25.15 30.33 -31.83
CA HIS A 398 -25.90 30.74 -30.63
C HIS A 398 -26.41 29.56 -29.79
N ALA A 399 -26.11 28.32 -30.17
CA ALA A 399 -26.61 27.13 -29.49
C ALA A 399 -25.64 26.58 -28.44
N VAL A 400 -26.22 26.08 -27.34
CA VAL A 400 -25.55 25.34 -26.26
C VAL A 400 -26.30 24.03 -26.06
N VAL A 401 -25.57 22.91 -25.99
CA VAL A 401 -26.17 21.60 -25.72
C VAL A 401 -26.31 21.40 -24.21
N LEU A 402 -27.52 21.19 -23.72
CA LEU A 402 -27.80 20.97 -22.31
C LEU A 402 -28.22 19.52 -22.07
N PHE A 403 -27.38 18.77 -21.36
CA PHE A 403 -27.69 17.41 -20.94
C PHE A 403 -28.45 17.41 -19.63
N VAL A 404 -29.65 16.82 -19.63
CA VAL A 404 -30.49 16.66 -18.45
C VAL A 404 -30.37 15.24 -17.90
N ARG A 405 -30.09 15.13 -16.60
CA ARG A 405 -30.02 13.84 -15.88
C ARG A 405 -31.22 13.67 -14.94
N PHE A 406 -31.81 12.47 -14.96
CA PHE A 406 -32.90 12.03 -14.09
C PHE A 406 -32.48 10.84 -13.19
N ASP A 407 -33.19 10.62 -12.09
CA ASP A 407 -32.87 9.62 -11.02
C ASP A 407 -33.08 8.15 -11.46
N GLY A 408 -33.33 7.90 -12.74
CA GLY A 408 -33.54 6.57 -13.33
C GLY A 408 -32.40 6.05 -14.21
N ASN A 409 -31.34 6.83 -14.44
CA ASN A 409 -30.20 6.37 -15.26
C ASN A 409 -29.31 5.42 -14.44
N GLN A 410 -29.69 4.13 -14.38
CA GLN A 410 -29.09 3.05 -13.56
C GLN A 410 -27.62 2.67 -13.88
N HIS A 411 -26.89 3.49 -14.63
CA HIS A 411 -25.49 3.23 -14.96
C HIS A 411 -24.59 4.19 -14.19
N ARG A 412 -23.39 3.71 -13.82
CA ARG A 412 -22.38 4.36 -12.96
C ARG A 412 -22.31 5.89 -13.17
N PRO A 413 -22.01 6.69 -12.14
CA PRO A 413 -21.79 8.13 -12.27
C PRO A 413 -20.67 8.38 -13.28
N GLN A 414 -21.04 8.67 -14.53
CA GLN A 414 -20.14 9.03 -15.62
C GLN A 414 -20.12 10.55 -15.71
N LYS A 415 -18.91 11.13 -15.72
CA LYS A 415 -18.74 12.57 -15.96
C LYS A 415 -19.22 12.91 -17.37
N ILE A 416 -19.86 14.06 -17.55
CA ILE A 416 -20.37 14.50 -18.87
C ILE A 416 -19.31 14.45 -19.97
N ASN A 417 -18.06 14.85 -19.67
CA ASN A 417 -16.97 14.82 -20.65
C ASN A 417 -16.67 13.40 -21.15
N ASP A 418 -16.72 12.40 -20.27
CA ASP A 418 -16.49 11.00 -20.63
C ASP A 418 -17.66 10.46 -21.47
N TYR A 419 -18.90 10.89 -21.15
CA TYR A 419 -20.08 10.53 -21.93
C TYR A 419 -19.99 11.09 -23.36
N VAL A 420 -19.64 12.35 -23.52
CA VAL A 420 -19.48 13.00 -24.84
C VAL A 420 -18.32 12.38 -25.63
N ALA A 421 -17.18 12.11 -24.98
CA ALA A 421 -16.02 11.49 -25.62
C ALA A 421 -16.30 10.05 -26.10
N GLY A 422 -17.14 9.30 -25.38
CA GLY A 422 -17.57 7.95 -25.75
C GLY A 422 -18.83 7.88 -26.60
N ALA A 423 -19.45 9.02 -26.93
CA ALA A 423 -20.72 9.06 -27.65
C ALA A 423 -20.59 8.68 -29.13
N HIS A 424 -21.73 8.34 -29.75
CA HIS A 424 -21.81 8.13 -31.19
C HIS A 424 -21.39 9.38 -31.97
N ALA A 425 -20.77 9.20 -33.14
CA ALA A 425 -20.21 10.28 -33.96
C ALA A 425 -21.23 11.38 -34.32
N ALA A 426 -22.51 11.02 -34.44
CA ALA A 426 -23.59 11.98 -34.69
C ALA A 426 -23.77 13.00 -33.53
N LEU A 427 -23.76 12.54 -32.27
CA LEU A 427 -23.85 13.42 -31.11
C LEU A 427 -22.59 14.28 -30.97
N GLN A 428 -21.40 13.69 -31.21
CA GLN A 428 -20.15 14.45 -31.22
C GLN A 428 -20.15 15.54 -32.30
N GLY A 429 -20.66 15.23 -33.50
CA GLY A 429 -20.83 16.19 -34.59
C GLY A 429 -21.81 17.31 -34.24
N LEU A 430 -22.92 17.00 -33.57
CA LEU A 430 -23.88 18.00 -33.08
C LEU A 430 -23.21 18.98 -32.10
N ILE A 431 -22.49 18.46 -31.11
CA ILE A 431 -21.77 19.25 -30.11
C ILE A 431 -20.68 20.10 -30.77
N GLN A 432 -19.93 19.54 -31.72
CA GLN A 432 -18.88 20.24 -32.45
C GLN A 432 -19.44 21.42 -33.25
N LYS A 433 -20.58 21.22 -33.93
CA LYS A 433 -21.29 22.30 -34.65
C LYS A 433 -21.76 23.41 -33.70
N CYS A 434 -22.09 23.06 -32.46
CA CYS A 434 -22.41 24.02 -31.39
C CYS A 434 -21.16 24.58 -30.68
N GLY A 435 -19.99 24.57 -31.33
CA GLY A 435 -18.75 25.13 -30.79
C GLY A 435 -18.19 24.39 -29.58
N SER A 436 -18.53 23.10 -29.41
CA SER A 436 -18.18 22.29 -28.23
C SER A 436 -18.72 22.85 -26.90
N ARG A 437 -19.83 23.60 -26.95
CA ARG A 437 -20.48 24.18 -25.78
C ARG A 437 -21.55 23.21 -25.26
N TYR A 438 -21.26 22.52 -24.17
CA TYR A 438 -22.23 21.67 -23.49
C TYR A 438 -22.14 21.76 -21.98
N TYR A 439 -23.28 21.55 -21.31
CA TYR A 439 -23.41 21.56 -19.85
C TYR A 439 -24.29 20.40 -19.39
N GLU A 440 -24.14 20.02 -18.12
CA GLU A 440 -24.97 19.00 -17.47
C GLU A 440 -25.81 19.65 -16.37
N LEU A 441 -27.11 19.36 -16.36
CA LEU A 441 -28.05 19.71 -15.29
C LEU A 441 -28.64 18.45 -14.67
N ASN A 442 -28.40 18.26 -13.37
CA ASN A 442 -29.06 17.19 -12.63
C ASN A 442 -30.36 17.73 -12.02
N VAL A 443 -31.50 17.17 -12.46
CA VAL A 443 -32.83 17.68 -12.10
C VAL A 443 -33.51 16.80 -11.05
N THR A 444 -32.70 16.09 -10.25
CA THR A 444 -33.20 15.12 -9.28
C THR A 444 -33.39 15.72 -7.88
N THR A 445 -34.50 15.35 -7.23
CA THR A 445 -34.93 15.87 -5.93
C THR A 445 -33.90 15.59 -4.83
N SER A 446 -33.14 14.49 -4.96
CA SER A 446 -32.14 14.03 -4.01
C SER A 446 -30.81 14.80 -4.06
N GLN A 447 -30.50 15.48 -5.19
CA GLN A 447 -29.22 16.18 -5.41
C GLN A 447 -29.36 17.70 -5.56
N ASN A 448 -30.41 18.28 -4.96
CA ASN A 448 -30.67 19.71 -4.95
C ASN A 448 -29.50 20.59 -4.46
N ALA A 449 -28.54 20.09 -3.70
CA ALA A 449 -27.35 20.87 -3.33
C ALA A 449 -26.36 21.09 -4.50
N LEU A 450 -26.29 20.16 -5.46
CA LEU A 450 -25.33 20.17 -6.57
C LEU A 450 -25.81 20.98 -7.78
N SER A 451 -27.10 21.32 -7.85
CA SER A 451 -27.66 22.06 -8.99
C SER A 451 -27.26 23.54 -9.02
N TYR A 452 -26.91 24.15 -7.88
CA TYR A 452 -26.49 25.56 -7.86
C TYR A 452 -25.18 25.80 -8.63
N PRO A 453 -24.08 25.06 -8.39
CA PRO A 453 -22.89 25.12 -9.23
C PRO A 453 -23.17 24.88 -10.72
N GLN A 454 -24.01 23.89 -11.06
CA GLN A 454 -24.34 23.56 -12.45
C GLN A 454 -25.07 24.71 -13.17
N VAL A 455 -26.09 25.30 -12.53
CA VAL A 455 -26.80 26.47 -13.08
C VAL A 455 -25.85 27.66 -13.18
N LYS A 456 -24.99 27.89 -12.18
CA LYS A 456 -24.00 28.98 -12.21
C LYS A 456 -23.02 28.83 -13.39
N ASP A 457 -22.52 27.62 -13.64
CA ASP A 457 -21.61 27.35 -14.75
C ASP A 457 -22.29 27.52 -16.11
N LEU A 458 -23.52 27.02 -16.25
CA LEU A 458 -24.36 27.23 -17.44
C LEU A 458 -24.57 28.73 -17.72
N LEU A 459 -24.99 29.51 -16.73
CA LEU A 459 -25.22 30.95 -16.86
C LEU A 459 -23.91 31.71 -17.17
N SER A 460 -22.78 31.29 -16.60
CA SER A 460 -21.46 31.83 -16.94
C SER A 460 -21.12 31.57 -18.41
N GLY A 461 -21.37 30.34 -18.89
CA GLY A 461 -21.22 29.96 -20.29
C GLY A 461 -22.08 30.78 -21.24
N ILE A 462 -23.36 30.95 -20.90
CA ILE A 462 -24.31 31.78 -21.64
C ILE A 462 -23.83 33.23 -21.71
N ASN A 463 -23.41 33.82 -20.59
CA ASN A 463 -22.91 35.20 -20.57
C ASN A 463 -21.66 35.37 -21.45
N LYS A 464 -20.74 34.41 -21.44
CA LYS A 464 -19.56 34.42 -22.33
C LYS A 464 -19.96 34.34 -23.80
N LEU A 465 -20.93 33.48 -24.12
CA LEU A 465 -21.44 33.33 -25.48
C LEU A 465 -22.14 34.61 -25.98
N VAL A 466 -22.96 35.23 -25.14
CA VAL A 466 -23.61 36.50 -25.47
C VAL A 466 -22.59 37.62 -25.63
N ALA A 467 -21.58 37.67 -24.75
CA ALA A 467 -20.50 38.65 -24.85
C ALA A 467 -19.67 38.48 -26.14
N SER A 468 -19.40 37.24 -26.58
CA SER A 468 -18.66 36.99 -27.82
C SER A 468 -19.40 37.48 -29.07
N HIS A 469 -20.72 37.64 -29.00
CA HIS A 469 -21.56 38.23 -30.06
C HIS A 469 -21.82 39.74 -29.87
N GLY A 470 -21.13 40.36 -28.90
CA GLY A 470 -21.26 41.79 -28.58
C GLY A 470 -22.57 42.14 -27.88
N GLY A 471 -23.18 41.18 -27.17
CA GLY A 471 -24.47 41.39 -26.49
C GLY A 471 -25.69 41.32 -27.39
N ARG A 472 -25.52 41.06 -28.69
CA ARG A 472 -26.61 41.06 -29.67
C ARG A 472 -27.36 39.75 -29.70
N ALA A 473 -28.68 39.82 -29.80
CA ALA A 473 -29.54 38.67 -30.06
C ALA A 473 -29.31 38.11 -31.48
N HIS A 474 -29.58 36.82 -31.67
CA HIS A 474 -29.59 36.18 -32.97
C HIS A 474 -30.73 36.73 -33.82
N THR A 475 -30.40 37.18 -35.04
CA THR A 475 -31.38 37.73 -35.98
C THR A 475 -31.97 36.63 -36.86
N VAL A 476 -33.18 36.19 -36.54
CA VAL A 476 -33.91 35.20 -37.35
C VAL A 476 -34.69 35.92 -38.46
N LYS A 477 -34.24 35.80 -39.71
CA LYS A 477 -34.80 36.53 -40.87
C LYS A 477 -36.13 35.97 -41.41
N ARG A 478 -36.70 34.95 -40.76
CA ARG A 478 -37.90 34.23 -41.23
C ARG A 478 -39.19 35.05 -41.10
N PHE A 479 -39.27 35.91 -40.09
CA PHE A 479 -40.43 36.76 -39.80
C PHE A 479 -39.99 38.20 -39.58
N SER A 480 -40.89 39.15 -39.84
CA SER A 480 -40.59 40.57 -39.58
C SER A 480 -40.69 40.87 -38.09
N VAL A 481 -39.95 41.89 -37.62
CA VAL A 481 -40.05 42.34 -36.21
C VAL A 481 -41.48 42.76 -35.85
N GLN A 482 -42.19 43.41 -36.78
CA GLN A 482 -43.59 43.82 -36.60
C GLN A 482 -44.52 42.60 -36.43
N GLU A 483 -44.34 41.57 -37.25
CA GLU A 483 -45.12 40.31 -37.15
C GLU A 483 -44.91 39.63 -35.79
N LEU A 484 -43.67 39.56 -35.31
CA LEU A 484 -43.38 38.97 -33.99
C LEU A 484 -43.92 39.82 -32.84
N GLN A 485 -43.90 41.15 -32.96
CA GLN A 485 -44.46 42.06 -31.95
C GLN A 485 -45.99 41.91 -31.84
N GLU A 486 -46.68 41.86 -32.97
CA GLU A 486 -48.13 41.62 -33.00
C GLU A 486 -48.46 40.24 -32.42
N ARG A 487 -47.69 39.22 -32.81
CA ARG A 487 -47.90 37.86 -32.27
C ARG A 487 -47.69 37.81 -30.76
N LYS A 488 -46.69 38.49 -30.23
CA LYS A 488 -46.45 38.57 -28.78
C LYS A 488 -47.66 39.17 -28.06
N LYS A 489 -48.24 40.26 -28.60
CA LYS A 489 -49.42 40.91 -28.04
C LYS A 489 -50.63 39.95 -27.99
N VAL A 490 -50.87 39.19 -29.07
CA VAL A 490 -51.94 38.17 -29.12
C VAL A 490 -51.75 37.09 -28.03
N ILE A 491 -50.51 36.63 -27.82
CA ILE A 491 -50.21 35.63 -26.78
C ILE A 491 -50.41 36.19 -25.37
N GLU A 492 -50.09 37.47 -25.14
CA GLU A 492 -50.27 38.14 -23.85
C GLU A 492 -51.76 38.41 -23.56
N GLU A 493 -52.52 38.90 -24.53
CA GLU A 493 -53.98 39.14 -24.40
C GLU A 493 -54.78 37.85 -24.20
N GLY A 494 -54.37 36.74 -24.82
CA GLY A 494 -54.98 35.42 -24.61
C GLY A 494 -54.82 34.86 -23.19
N LYS A 495 -53.79 35.31 -22.44
CA LYS A 495 -53.57 34.91 -21.04
C LYS A 495 -54.44 35.70 -20.06
N ASP A 496 -54.70 36.98 -20.34
CA ASP A 496 -55.56 37.82 -19.51
C ASP A 496 -57.05 37.41 -19.65
N GLY A 497 -57.50 37.02 -20.85
CA GLY A 497 -58.85 36.49 -21.06
C GLY A 497 -59.12 35.15 -20.35
N ALA A 498 -58.11 34.30 -20.18
CA ALA A 498 -58.23 33.03 -19.44
C ALA A 498 -58.31 33.21 -17.92
N LEU A 499 -57.77 34.32 -17.39
CA LEU A 499 -57.87 34.71 -15.98
C LEU A 499 -59.24 35.32 -15.66
N GLU A 500 -59.83 36.12 -16.56
CA GLU A 500 -61.19 36.65 -16.39
C GLU A 500 -62.27 35.54 -16.44
N VAL A 501 -62.16 34.57 -17.37
CA VAL A 501 -63.12 33.45 -17.46
C VAL A 501 -63.04 32.52 -16.24
N ASN A 502 -61.86 32.31 -15.67
CA ASN A 502 -61.70 31.53 -14.42
C ASN A 502 -62.22 32.26 -13.17
N SER A 503 -62.25 33.59 -13.18
CA SER A 503 -62.85 34.37 -12.09
C SER A 503 -64.38 34.32 -12.13
N LEU A 504 -64.99 34.33 -13.33
CA LEU A 504 -66.45 34.27 -13.51
C LEU A 504 -67.02 32.86 -13.26
N LEU A 505 -66.22 31.80 -13.41
CA LEU A 505 -66.64 30.42 -13.09
C LEU A 505 -66.45 30.03 -11.62
N ARG A 506 -65.82 30.88 -10.80
CA ARG A 506 -65.71 30.67 -9.34
C ARG A 506 -66.86 31.28 -8.53
N ASP A 507 -67.61 32.21 -9.12
CA ASP A 507 -68.74 32.89 -8.49
C ASP A 507 -70.12 32.44 -9.03
N ALA A 508 -70.19 31.31 -9.73
CA ALA A 508 -71.43 30.72 -10.29
C ALA A 508 -71.88 29.45 -9.57
#